data_AF-A0A392T8J9-F1
#
_entry.id   AF-A0A392T8J9-F1
#
_cell.length_a   1.000
_cell.length_b   1.000
_cell.length_c   1.000
_cell.angle_alpha   90.00
_cell.angle_beta   90.00
_cell.angle_gamma   90.00
#
_symmetry.space_group_name_H-M   'P 1'
#
loop_
_entity.id
_entity.type
_entity.pdbx_description
1 polymer ?
#
loop_
_entity_poly.entity_id
_entity_poly.type
_entity_poly.pdbx_seq_one_letter_code
_entity_poly.pdbx_strand_id
1 'polypeptide(L)' 'WDRYFEILNGPIFSNLIKMFWMKSTVYDEYEARLEEERAIEKNPELQGIYRKEMGLEEFKEVE' A
#
# COMPACT_ATOMS: atom_id res chain seq x y z
N TRP A 1 21.69 -26.75 6.84
CA TRP A 1 20.71 -25.67 6.98
C TRP A 1 21.34 -24.31 6.73
N ASP A 2 22.60 -24.08 7.14
CA ASP A 2 23.28 -22.77 6.96
C ASP A 2 23.48 -22.33 5.50
N ARG A 3 23.81 -23.26 4.59
CA ARG A 3 23.95 -22.96 3.15
C ARG A 3 22.66 -22.45 2.47
N TYR A 4 21.49 -22.82 2.98
CA TYR A 4 20.21 -22.35 2.43
C TYR A 4 20.02 -20.86 2.71
N PHE A 5 20.39 -20.41 3.92
CA PHE A 5 20.36 -19.01 4.30
C PHE A 5 21.48 -18.20 3.67
N GLU A 6 22.63 -18.79 3.35
CA GLU A 6 23.69 -18.12 2.57
C GLU A 6 23.26 -17.83 1.13
N ILE A 7 22.52 -18.74 0.47
CA ILE A 7 21.98 -18.53 -0.87
C ILE A 7 20.89 -17.45 -0.86
N LEU A 8 20.05 -17.45 0.18
CA LEU A 8 19.09 -16.37 0.40
C LEU A 8 19.84 -15.05 0.61
N ASN A 9 20.70 -14.92 1.62
CA ASN A 9 21.45 -13.70 1.93
C ASN A 9 22.41 -13.21 0.83
N GLY A 10 22.58 -13.98 -0.25
CA GLY A 10 23.24 -13.55 -1.46
C GLY A 10 22.45 -12.52 -2.28
N PRO A 11 22.90 -12.21 -3.51
CA PRO A 11 22.28 -11.18 -4.36
C PRO A 11 20.79 -11.43 -4.67
N ILE A 12 20.31 -12.66 -4.52
CA ILE A 12 18.91 -13.04 -4.74
C ILE A 12 17.99 -12.35 -3.74
N PHE A 13 18.28 -12.35 -2.44
CA PHE A 13 17.44 -11.68 -1.44
C PHE A 13 17.54 -10.16 -1.55
N SER A 14 18.70 -9.61 -1.90
CA SER A 14 18.84 -8.16 -2.14
C SER A 14 17.97 -7.69 -3.32
N ASN A 15 17.91 -8.47 -4.40
CA ASN A 15 17.04 -8.19 -5.54
C ASN A 15 15.57 -8.40 -5.20
N LEU A 16 15.24 -9.43 -4.41
CA LEU A 16 13.88 -9.69 -3.95
C LEU A 16 13.39 -8.54 -3.07
N ILE A 17 14.16 -8.09 -2.09
CA ILE A 17 13.84 -6.92 -1.25
C ILE A 17 13.68 -5.69 -2.12
N LYS A 18 14.59 -5.44 -3.07
CA LYS A 18 14.49 -4.28 -3.96
C LYS A 18 13.23 -4.32 -4.81
N MET A 19 12.90 -5.47 -5.39
CA MET A 19 11.67 -5.67 -6.16
C MET A 19 10.42 -5.55 -5.27
N PHE A 20 10.48 -6.04 -4.04
CA PHE A 20 9.41 -5.94 -3.06
C PHE A 20 9.20 -4.49 -2.64
N TRP A 21 10.26 -3.76 -2.31
CA TRP A 21 10.20 -2.33 -1.96
C TRP A 21 9.76 -1.45 -3.12
N MET A 22 10.20 -1.73 -4.35
CA MET A 22 9.70 -1.00 -5.53
C MET A 22 8.20 -1.27 -5.79
N LYS A 23 7.66 -2.38 -5.29
CA LYS A 23 6.25 -2.73 -5.42
C LYS A 23 5.42 -2.47 -4.16
N SER A 24 6.06 -2.14 -3.03
CA SER A 24 5.35 -1.82 -1.80
C SER A 24 4.88 -0.37 -1.87
N THR A 25 3.59 -0.18 -2.08
CA THR A 25 2.94 1.11 -1.85
C THR A 25 2.75 1.29 -0.36
N VAL A 26 3.40 2.29 0.22
CA VAL A 26 3.11 2.74 1.58
C VAL A 26 1.89 3.67 1.46
N TYR A 27 0.76 3.21 1.99
CA TYR A 27 -0.44 4.03 2.08
C TYR A 27 -0.33 4.88 3.34
N ASP A 28 0.05 6.14 3.18
CA ASP A 28 0.01 7.13 4.25
C ASP A 28 -1.36 7.83 4.31
N GLU A 29 -1.57 8.68 5.31
CA GLU A 29 -2.81 9.44 5.48
C GLU A 29 -3.08 10.33 4.24
N TYR A 30 -2.03 10.86 3.62
CA TYR A 30 -2.13 11.72 2.46
C TYR A 30 -2.64 10.97 1.22
N GLU A 31 -2.10 9.79 0.94
CA GLU A 31 -2.52 8.89 -0.14
C GLU A 31 -3.96 8.41 0.09
N ALA A 32 -4.34 8.12 1.33
CA ALA A 32 -5.73 7.75 1.67
C ALA A 32 -6.72 8.88 1.36
N ARG A 33 -6.36 10.13 1.72
CA ARG A 33 -7.15 11.33 1.37
C ARG A 33 -7.21 11.57 -0.14
N LEU A 34 -6.08 11.42 -0.83
CA LEU A 34 -6.02 11.58 -2.29
C LEU A 34 -6.87 10.53 -3.02
N GLU A 35 -6.98 9.32 -2.48
CA GLU A 35 -7.87 8.29 -3.00
C GLU A 35 -9.36 8.63 -2.80
N GLU A 36 -9.73 9.16 -1.64
CA GLU A 36 -11.08 9.67 -1.39
C GLU A 36 -11.43 10.83 -2.35
N GLU A 37 -10.54 11.81 -2.50
CA GLU A 37 -10.74 12.93 -3.42
C GLU A 37 -10.92 12.46 -4.86
N ARG A 38 -10.12 11.48 -5.32
CA ARG A 38 -10.27 10.87 -6.64
C ARG A 38 -11.57 10.09 -6.80
N ALA A 39 -12.08 9.48 -5.73
CA ALA A 39 -13.38 8.81 -5.75
C ALA A 39 -14.53 9.81 -5.87
N ILE A 40 -14.46 10.93 -5.13
CA ILE A 40 -15.44 12.03 -5.20
C ILE A 40 -15.40 12.72 -6.57
N GLU A 41 -14.21 12.95 -7.15
CA GLU A 41 -14.09 13.55 -8.48
C GLU A 41 -14.75 12.68 -9.56
N LYS A 42 -14.62 11.35 -9.44
CA LYS A 42 -15.28 10.39 -10.34
C LYS A 42 -16.78 10.28 -10.12
N ASN A 43 -17.23 10.41 -8.86
CA ASN A 43 -18.64 10.38 -8.52
C ASN A 43 -18.95 11.43 -7.42
N PRO A 44 -19.44 12.62 -7.82
CA PRO A 44 -19.75 13.71 -6.88
C PRO A 44 -20.78 13.36 -5.82
N GLU A 45 -21.61 12.33 -6.03
CA GLU A 45 -22.59 11.86 -5.04
C GLU A 45 -21.94 11.15 -3.84
N LEU A 46 -20.66 10.76 -3.95
CA LEU A 46 -19.89 10.19 -2.84
C LEU A 46 -19.39 11.27 -1.86
N GLN A 47 -19.64 12.55 -2.12
CA GLN A 47 -19.22 13.63 -1.22
C GLN A 47 -19.92 13.53 0.14
N GLY A 48 -19.15 13.29 1.20
CA GLY A 48 -19.65 13.16 2.58
C GLY A 48 -20.11 11.76 2.99
N ILE A 49 -19.96 10.77 2.11
CA ILE A 49 -20.15 9.35 2.42
C ILE A 49 -18.92 8.80 3.16
N TYR A 50 -19.08 7.79 4.01
CA TYR A 50 -17.92 7.18 4.69
C TYR A 50 -17.07 6.39 3.69
N ARG A 51 -15.74 6.38 3.89
CA ARG A 51 -14.76 5.66 3.04
C ARG A 51 -15.17 4.19 2.77
N LYS A 52 -15.69 3.50 3.79
CA LYS A 52 -16.22 2.13 3.65
C LYS A 52 -17.40 2.01 2.69
N GLU A 53 -18.30 2.99 2.69
CA GLU A 53 -19.49 3.03 1.82
C GLU A 53 -19.12 3.44 0.38
N MET A 54 -18.02 4.19 0.20
CA MET A 54 -17.41 4.41 -1.12
C MET A 54 -16.71 3.14 -1.68
N GLY A 55 -16.65 2.05 -0.90
CA GLY A 55 -15.97 0.81 -1.27
C GLY A 55 -14.44 0.87 -1.11
N LEU A 56 -13.93 1.87 -0.39
CA LEU A 56 -12.50 2.05 -0.12
C LEU A 56 -12.12 1.36 1.21
N GLU A 57 -10.92 0.80 1.30
CA GLU A 57 -10.43 0.13 2.52
C GLU A 57 -10.29 1.10 3.68
N GLU A 58 -10.57 0.69 4.92
CA GLU A 58 -10.34 1.56 6.08
C GLU A 58 -8.86 1.95 6.19
N PHE A 59 -8.60 3.25 6.32
CA PHE A 59 -7.28 3.71 6.70
C PHE A 59 -6.97 3.26 8.13
N LYS A 60 -5.90 2.49 8.30
CA LYS A 60 -5.36 2.12 9.60
C LYS A 60 -3.95 2.67 9.68
N GLU A 61 -3.75 3.66 10.56
CA GLU A 61 -2.40 4.07 10.92
C GLU A 61 -1.69 2.89 11.57
N VAL A 62 -0.42 2.71 11.20
CA VAL A 62 0.47 1.78 11.89
C VAL A 62 0.96 2.50 13.14
N GLU A 63 0.59 2.02 14.33
CA GLU A 63 1.15 2.47 15.62
C GLU A 63 2.67 2.18 15.71
#